data_AF-A0AAX1U1F1-F1
#
_entry.id   AF-A0AAX1U1F1-F1
#
_cell.length_a   1.000
_cell.length_b   1.000
_cell.length_c   1.000
_cell.angle_alpha   90.00
_cell.angle_beta   90.00
_cell.angle_gamma   90.00
#
_symmetry.space_group_name_H-M   'P 1'
#
loop_
_entity.id
_entity.type
_entity.pdbx_description
1 polymer ?
#
loop_
_entity_poly.entity_id
_entity_poly.type
_entity_poly.pdbx_seq_one_letter_code
_entity_poly.pdbx_strand_id
1 'polypeptide(L)' 'MIHQGVINMHYGYVRVSTDKQEFDRQYKAINDWCNENNVVLDKQFEDKITGKTWNRKGYNE' A
#
# COMPACT_ATOMS: atom_id res chain seq x y z
N MET A 1 -5.21 35.13 -0.74
CA MET A 1 -6.19 34.02 -0.80
C MET A 1 -5.44 32.79 -1.28
N ILE A 2 -5.00 31.93 -0.36
CA ILE A 2 -4.28 30.70 -0.68
C ILE A 2 -5.33 29.60 -0.86
N HIS A 3 -5.46 29.15 -2.10
CA HIS A 3 -6.28 28.01 -2.49
C HIS A 3 -5.86 26.84 -1.60
N GLN A 4 -6.78 26.31 -0.79
CA GLN A 4 -6.47 25.17 0.08
C GLN A 4 -6.11 23.98 -0.80
N GLY A 5 -4.80 23.72 -0.91
CA GLY A 5 -4.27 22.61 -1.67
C GLY A 5 -4.76 21.31 -1.05
N VAL A 6 -5.36 20.46 -1.87
CA VAL A 6 -5.69 19.09 -1.50
C VAL A 6 -4.41 18.43 -0.99
N ILE A 7 -4.41 18.02 0.27
CA ILE A 7 -3.33 17.21 0.84
C ILE A 7 -3.47 15.84 0.19
N ASN A 8 -2.63 15.53 -0.78
CA ASN A 8 -2.65 14.22 -1.42
C ASN A 8 -2.12 13.19 -0.42
N MET A 9 -3.02 12.37 0.10
CA MET A 9 -2.65 11.25 0.96
C MET A 9 -2.22 10.07 0.10
N HIS A 10 -1.04 9.52 0.37
CA HIS A 10 -0.48 8.41 -0.38
C HIS A 10 -0.52 7.13 0.44
N TYR A 11 -1.16 6.10 -0.09
CA TYR A 11 -1.35 4.83 0.58
C TYR A 11 -0.61 3.70 -0.14
N GLY A 12 0.16 2.93 0.61
CA GLY A 12 0.81 1.71 0.11
C GLY A 12 -0.08 0.50 0.34
N TYR A 13 -0.19 -0.38 -0.66
CA TYR A 13 -0.90 -1.65 -0.51
C TYR A 13 -0.05 -2.80 -1.06
N VAL A 14 0.21 -3.80 -0.22
CA VAL A 14 0.94 -5.02 -0.60
C VAL A 14 0.07 -6.25 -0.36
N ARG A 15 0.18 -7.24 -1.23
CA ARG A 15 -0.63 -8.47 -1.13
C ARG A 15 0.19 -9.69 -1.51
N VAL A 16 0.15 -10.73 -0.68
CA VAL A 16 0.68 -12.05 -1.02
C VAL A 16 -0.43 -13.10 -0.99
N SER A 17 -0.28 -14.12 -1.83
CA SER A 17 -1.30 -15.15 -2.01
C SER A 17 -1.13 -16.33 -1.05
N THR A 18 0.02 -16.45 -0.39
CA THR A 18 0.35 -17.54 0.52
C THR A 18 1.15 -17.01 1.71
N ASP A 19 0.96 -17.60 2.89
CA ASP A 19 1.66 -17.19 4.11
C ASP A 19 3.18 -17.44 4.06
N LYS A 20 3.65 -18.22 3.09
CA LYS A 20 5.07 -18.49 2.84
C LYS A 20 5.76 -17.42 1.99
N GLN A 21 5.00 -16.47 1.45
CA GLN A 21 5.55 -15.37 0.67
C GLN A 21 5.82 -14.17 1.59
N GLU A 22 7.06 -13.70 1.57
CA GLU A 22 7.47 -12.49 2.29
C GLU A 22 7.04 -11.24 1.52
N PHE A 23 6.59 -10.23 2.25
CA PHE A 23 6.20 -8.93 1.68
C PHE A 23 7.39 -8.02 1.38
N ASP A 24 8.58 -8.34 1.89
CA ASP A 24 9.80 -7.51 1.83
C ASP A 24 10.12 -7.00 0.42
N ARG A 25 9.95 -7.83 -0.61
CA ARG A 25 10.22 -7.42 -1.99
C ARG A 25 9.23 -6.36 -2.49
N GLN A 26 7.97 -6.46 -2.09
CA GLN A 26 6.93 -5.49 -2.44
C GLN A 26 7.11 -4.20 -1.64
N TYR A 27 7.44 -4.30 -0.36
CA TYR A 27 7.81 -3.17 0.49
C TYR A 27 8.98 -2.39 -0.09
N LYS A 28 10.05 -3.09 -0.47
CA LYS A 28 11.22 -2.49 -1.10
C LYS A 28 10.86 -1.79 -2.42
N ALA A 29 10.09 -2.43 -3.30
CA ALA A 29 9.72 -1.83 -4.57
C ALA A 29 8.88 -0.55 -4.40
N ILE A 30 7.95 -0.55 -3.43
CA ILE A 30 7.15 0.64 -3.12
C ILE A 30 8.02 1.75 -2.56
N ASN A 31 8.91 1.46 -1.61
CA ASN A 31 9.82 2.46 -1.04
C ASN A 31 10.81 3.01 -2.06
N ASP A 32 11.36 2.16 -2.92
CA ASP A 32 12.27 2.59 -3.99
C ASP A 32 11.55 3.58 -4.92
N TRP A 33 10.32 3.27 -5.36
CA TRP A 33 9.51 4.19 -6.16
C TRP A 33 9.17 5.49 -5.41
N CYS A 34 8.80 5.41 -4.13
CA CYS A 34 8.49 6.57 -3.31
C CYS A 34 9.69 7.51 -3.18
N ASN A 35 10.89 6.95 -2.97
CA ASN A 35 12.14 7.70 -2.89
C ASN A 35 12.48 8.36 -4.24
N GLU A 36 12.32 7.64 -5.35
CA GLU A 36 12.58 8.17 -6.71
C GLU A 36 11.62 9.30 -7.09
N ASN A 37 10.38 9.26 -6.60
CA ASN A 37 9.32 10.23 -6.95
C ASN A 37 9.07 11.27 -5.86
N ASN A 38 9.87 11.27 -4.80
CA ASN A 38 9.76 12.17 -3.66
C ASN A 38 8.35 12.15 -3.01
N VAL A 39 7.74 10.96 -2.99
CA VAL A 39 6.42 10.67 -2.41
C VAL A 39 6.61 10.06 -1.02
N VAL A 40 5.82 10.50 -0.05
CA VAL A 40 5.78 9.92 1.30
C VAL A 40 4.46 9.20 1.47
N LEU A 41 4.50 7.95 1.93
CA LEU A 41 3.29 7.19 2.25
C LEU A 41 2.80 7.53 3.66
N ASP A 42 1.53 7.88 3.78
CA ASP A 42 0.87 8.16 5.05
C ASP A 42 0.50 6.88 5.81
N LYS A 43 0.13 5.83 5.07
CA LYS A 43 -0.25 4.54 5.65
C LYS A 43 0.00 3.41 4.66
N GLN A 44 0.35 2.26 5.21
CA GLN A 44 0.61 1.05 4.45
C GLN A 44 -0.27 -0.10 4.94
N PHE A 45 -0.85 -0.83 3.99
CA PHE A 45 -1.75 -1.94 4.23
C PHE A 45 -1.17 -3.22 3.63
N GLU A 46 -1.30 -4.32 4.35
CA GLU A 46 -0.88 -5.65 3.92
C GLU A 46 -2.03 -6.64 4.00
N ASP A 47 -2.20 -7.42 2.94
CA ASP A 47 -3.19 -8.50 2.90
C ASP A 47 -2.51 -9.83 2.53
N LYS A 48 -2.62 -10.81 3.43
CA LYS A 48 -2.34 -12.23 3.14
C LYS A 48 -3.65 -12.91 2.78
N ILE A 49 -4.04 -12.84 1.50
CA ILE A 49 -5.29 -13.45 1.03
C ILE A 49 -5.07 -14.28 -0.22
N THR A 50 -5.42 -15.56 -0.13
CA THR A 50 -5.47 -16.44 -1.29
C THR A 50 -6.50 -15.89 -2.27
N GLY A 51 -6.22 -15.90 -3.58
CA GLY A 51 -7.10 -15.32 -4.61
C GLY A 51 -8.51 -15.95 -4.72
N LYS A 52 -8.87 -16.88 -3.82
CA LYS A 52 -10.16 -17.59 -3.77
C LYS A 52 -11.12 -17.09 -2.68
N THR A 53 -10.72 -16.15 -1.83
CA THR A 53 -11.55 -15.70 -0.70
C THR A 53 -12.03 -14.27 -0.92
N TRP A 54 -13.34 -14.07 -1.02
CA TRP A 54 -13.99 -12.75 -1.23
C TRP A 54 -14.11 -11.91 0.06
N ASN A 55 -13.61 -12.39 1.19
CA ASN A 55 -13.70 -11.70 2.48
C ASN A 55 -12.56 -10.68 2.62
N ARG A 56 -12.65 -9.57 1.87
CA ARG A 56 -11.71 -8.45 1.93
C ARG A 56 -12.08 -7.54 3.09
N LYS A 57 -11.45 -7.69 4.25
CA LYS A 57 -11.68 -6.78 5.39
C LYS A 57 -11.01 -5.41 5.22
N GLY A 58 -9.94 -5.31 4.40
CA GLY A 58 -9.22 -4.05 4.14
C GLY A 58 -9.80 -3.15 3.03
N TYR A 59 -10.93 -3.51 2.41
CA TYR A 59 -11.57 -2.69 1.36
C TYR A 59 -12.66 -1.74 1.90
N ASN A 60 -13.00 -1.84 3.20
CA ASN A 60 -14.14 -1.13 3.80
C ASN A 60 -13.77 -0.21 4.99
N GLU A 61 -12.49 0.10 5.19
CA GLU A 61 -12.05 1.15 6.13
C GLU A 61 -11.48 2.36 5.39
#